data_AF-A0A922S9R3-F1
#
_entry.id   AF-A0A922S9R3-F1
#
_cell.length_a   1.000
_cell.length_b   1.000
_cell.length_c   1.000
_cell.angle_alpha   90.00
_cell.angle_beta   90.00
_cell.angle_gamma   90.00
#
_symmetry.space_group_name_H-M   'P 1'
#
loop_
_entity.id
_entity.type
_entity.pdbx_description
1 polymer ?
#
loop_
_entity_poly.entity_id
_entity_poly.type
_entity_poly.pdbx_seq_one_letter_code
_entity_poly.pdbx_strand_id
1 'polypeptide(L)'
;MGCFGSPGGKSSEDDAKKQKRRSDAITKQLQKDKQLYRATHRLLLLGAGESGKSTIVKQMRILHVNGFSDKERREKIEDIKKNIRDAILTITGAMSTLTPPIPLEKPENKARVDYIQRISTASGDGKHYCYPHFTCAVDTENIKRVFNDCRDIIQRMHLRQYELL
;
A
#
# COMPACT_ATOMS: atom_id res chain seq x y z
N MET A 1 39.39 -66.95 31.54
CA MET A 1 38.69 -66.13 30.53
C MET A 1 37.54 -65.40 31.21
N GLY A 2 37.77 -64.16 31.63
CA GLY A 2 36.73 -63.29 32.20
C GLY A 2 36.78 -61.96 31.47
N CYS A 3 35.78 -61.69 30.64
CA CYS A 3 35.66 -60.42 29.93
C CYS A 3 34.98 -59.42 30.88
N PHE A 4 35.75 -58.43 31.33
CA PHE A 4 35.30 -57.33 32.17
C PHE A 4 34.39 -56.39 31.37
N GLY A 5 33.14 -56.24 31.82
CA GLY A 5 32.20 -55.26 31.29
C GLY A 5 32.63 -53.84 31.64
N SER A 6 32.66 -52.98 30.62
CA SER A 6 32.86 -51.53 30.79
C SER A 6 31.51 -50.80 30.76
N PRO A 7 31.19 -49.93 31.74
CA PRO A 7 29.90 -49.25 31.84
C PRO A 7 29.90 -47.99 30.96
N GLY A 8 29.51 -48.11 29.68
CA GLY A 8 29.52 -47.00 28.72
C GLY A 8 28.23 -46.76 27.93
N GLY A 9 27.11 -47.42 28.25
CA GLY A 9 25.92 -47.48 27.38
C GLY A 9 24.78 -46.48 27.66
N LYS A 10 24.83 -45.69 28.74
CA LYS A 10 23.66 -44.89 29.17
C LYS A 10 23.45 -43.58 28.41
N SER A 11 24.51 -42.98 27.85
CA SER A 11 24.40 -41.68 27.14
C SER A 11 23.69 -41.79 25.79
N SER A 12 24.00 -42.81 24.98
CA SER A 12 23.42 -42.98 23.64
C SER A 12 21.92 -43.30 23.65
N GLU A 13 21.44 -44.02 24.66
CA GLU A 13 20.05 -44.43 24.78
C GLU A 13 19.14 -43.26 25.23
N ASP A 14 19.64 -42.42 26.12
CA ASP A 14 18.97 -41.18 26.54
C ASP A 14 18.89 -40.14 25.42
N ASP A 15 19.93 -40.04 24.59
CA ASP A 15 19.94 -39.14 23.42
C ASP A 15 18.97 -39.61 22.33
N ALA A 16 18.90 -40.91 22.05
CA ALA A 16 17.91 -41.49 21.13
C ALA A 16 16.46 -41.24 21.63
N LYS A 17 16.24 -41.36 22.95
CA LYS A 17 14.94 -41.11 23.57
C LYS A 17 14.56 -39.62 23.54
N LYS A 18 15.52 -38.70 23.71
CA LYS A 18 15.32 -37.25 23.53
C LYS A 18 15.03 -36.88 22.08
N GLN A 19 15.74 -37.47 21.12
CA GLN A 19 15.48 -37.28 19.68
C GLN A 19 14.07 -37.76 19.31
N LYS A 20 13.67 -38.94 19.77
CA LYS A 20 12.32 -39.48 19.53
C LYS A 20 11.25 -38.55 20.09
N ARG A 21 11.40 -38.07 21.34
CA ARG A 21 10.47 -37.11 21.95
C ARG A 21 10.36 -35.79 21.17
N ARG A 22 11.47 -35.27 20.64
CA ARG A 22 11.44 -34.08 19.75
C ARG A 22 10.69 -34.39 18.44
N SER A 23 10.95 -35.54 17.82
CA SER A 23 10.28 -35.95 16.58
C SER A 23 8.76 -36.11 16.77
N ASP A 24 8.34 -36.74 17.87
CA ASP A 24 6.93 -36.93 18.20
C ASP A 24 6.24 -35.57 18.46
N ALA A 25 6.91 -34.65 19.16
CA ALA A 25 6.42 -33.30 19.39
C ALA A 25 6.27 -32.51 18.08
N ILE A 26 7.25 -32.60 17.18
CA ILE A 26 7.19 -31.97 15.85
C ILE A 26 6.03 -32.56 15.04
N THR A 27 5.87 -33.88 15.03
CA THR A 27 4.78 -34.56 14.30
C THR A 27 3.41 -34.12 14.81
N LYS A 28 3.26 -34.00 16.14
CA LYS A 28 2.03 -33.51 16.77
C LYS A 28 1.75 -32.05 16.41
N GLN A 29 2.78 -31.21 16.35
CA GLN A 29 2.65 -29.82 15.90
C GLN A 29 2.23 -29.74 14.43
N LEU A 30 2.87 -30.53 13.56
CA LEU A 30 2.54 -30.60 12.13
C LEU A 30 1.09 -31.02 11.87
N GLN A 31 0.55 -31.95 12.67
CA GLN A 31 -0.86 -32.34 12.55
C GLN A 31 -1.81 -31.19 12.92
N LYS A 32 -1.51 -30.44 13.99
CA LYS A 32 -2.29 -29.25 14.38
C LYS A 32 -2.23 -28.17 13.30
N ASP A 33 -1.03 -27.88 12.80
CA ASP A 33 -0.82 -26.87 11.76
C ASP A 33 -1.52 -27.26 10.45
N LYS A 34 -1.54 -28.56 10.10
CA LYS A 34 -2.29 -29.08 8.95
C LYS A 34 -3.80 -28.87 9.10
N GLN A 35 -4.34 -29.01 10.31
CA GLN A 35 -5.75 -28.82 10.57
C GLN A 35 -6.15 -27.33 10.49
N LEU A 36 -5.33 -26.44 11.07
CA LEU A 36 -5.46 -24.98 10.93
C LEU A 36 -5.35 -24.54 9.46
N TYR A 37 -4.38 -25.08 8.73
CA TYR A 37 -4.17 -24.77 7.31
C TYR A 37 -5.37 -25.18 6.47
N ARG A 38 -5.95 -26.37 6.73
CA ARG A 38 -7.17 -26.84 6.06
C ARG A 38 -8.41 -25.99 6.39
N ALA A 39 -8.47 -25.41 7.59
CA ALA A 39 -9.56 -24.51 7.99
C ALA A 39 -9.39 -23.07 7.45
N THR A 40 -8.20 -22.71 6.97
CA THR A 40 -7.91 -21.36 6.47
C THR A 40 -8.34 -21.21 5.02
N HIS A 41 -9.23 -20.24 4.75
CA HIS A 41 -9.66 -19.92 3.39
C HIS A 41 -8.64 -18.97 2.73
N ARG A 42 -7.98 -19.42 1.66
CA ARG A 42 -6.96 -18.65 0.95
C ARG A 42 -7.60 -17.89 -0.21
N LEU A 43 -7.57 -16.56 -0.12
CA LEU A 43 -8.07 -15.67 -1.17
C LEU A 43 -6.89 -15.03 -1.91
N LEU A 44 -6.93 -15.04 -3.24
CA LEU A 44 -5.96 -14.36 -4.09
C LEU A 44 -6.63 -13.17 -4.78
N LEU A 45 -6.05 -11.98 -4.61
CA LEU A 45 -6.51 -10.76 -5.29
C LEU A 45 -5.67 -10.52 -6.54
N LEU A 46 -6.31 -10.63 -7.72
CA LEU A 46 -5.71 -10.37 -9.02
C LEU A 46 -6.25 -9.09 -9.64
N GLY A 47 -5.45 -8.44 -10.49
CA GLY A 47 -5.85 -7.22 -11.21
C GLY A 47 -4.65 -6.39 -11.64
N ALA A 48 -4.86 -5.49 -12.61
CA ALA A 48 -3.86 -4.56 -13.11
C ALA A 48 -3.27 -3.65 -12.01
N GLY A 49 -2.15 -2.98 -12.28
CA GLY A 49 -1.63 -1.92 -11.38
C GLY A 49 -2.75 -0.96 -10.98
N GLU A 50 -2.72 -0.48 -9.74
CA GLU A 50 -3.65 0.55 -9.23
C GLU A 50 -5.14 0.17 -9.17
N SER A 51 -5.51 -1.08 -9.50
CA SER A 51 -6.90 -1.58 -9.48
C SER A 51 -7.55 -1.69 -8.09
N GLY A 52 -6.94 -1.15 -7.02
CA GLY A 52 -7.50 -1.15 -5.68
C GLY A 52 -7.27 -2.42 -4.83
N LYS A 53 -6.45 -3.39 -5.29
CA LYS A 53 -6.15 -4.62 -4.51
C LYS A 53 -5.67 -4.32 -3.08
N SER A 54 -4.69 -3.42 -2.96
CA SER A 54 -4.17 -3.00 -1.64
C SER A 54 -5.23 -2.29 -0.80
N THR A 55 -6.20 -1.61 -1.42
CA THR A 55 -7.33 -0.98 -0.74
C THR A 55 -8.25 -2.03 -0.14
N ILE A 56 -8.55 -3.10 -0.86
CA ILE A 56 -9.37 -4.22 -0.35
C ILE A 56 -8.68 -4.87 0.87
N VAL A 57 -7.37 -5.12 0.79
CA VAL A 57 -6.61 -5.68 1.93
C VAL A 57 -6.62 -4.75 3.13
N LYS A 58 -6.47 -3.43 2.93
CA LYS A 58 -6.56 -2.43 4.00
C LYS A 58 -7.94 -2.43 4.66
N GLN A 59 -9.02 -2.54 3.87
CA GLN A 59 -10.38 -2.61 4.41
C GLN A 59 -10.62 -3.89 5.20
N MET A 60 -10.11 -5.04 4.74
CA MET A 60 -10.18 -6.29 5.50
C MET A 60 -9.52 -6.15 6.88
N ARG A 61 -8.37 -5.46 6.95
CA ARG A 61 -7.68 -5.20 8.21
C ARG A 61 -8.48 -4.26 9.13
N ILE A 62 -9.10 -3.21 8.59
CA ILE A 62 -9.95 -2.28 9.35
C ILE A 62 -11.13 -3.01 9.99
N LEU A 63 -11.79 -3.87 9.23
CA LEU A 63 -13.03 -4.54 9.66
C LEU A 63 -12.79 -5.76 10.54
N HIS A 64 -11.71 -6.52 10.34
CA HIS A 64 -11.53 -7.83 10.95
C HIS A 64 -10.25 -7.98 11.79
N VAL A 65 -9.33 -7.00 11.78
CA VAL A 65 -8.01 -7.12 12.43
C VAL A 65 -7.59 -5.82 13.12
N ASN A 66 -8.29 -5.44 14.20
CA ASN A 66 -7.96 -4.32 15.12
C ASN A 66 -7.41 -3.02 14.46
N GLY A 67 -7.77 -2.76 13.20
CA GLY A 67 -7.34 -1.60 12.42
C GLY A 67 -5.83 -1.36 12.36
N PHE A 68 -5.48 -0.07 12.29
CA PHE A 68 -4.10 0.44 12.25
C PHE A 68 -3.79 1.21 13.52
N SER A 69 -2.60 0.99 14.06
CA SER A 69 -2.11 1.73 15.22
C SER A 69 -1.83 3.19 14.88
N ASP A 70 -1.82 4.06 15.90
CA ASP A 70 -1.50 5.48 15.69
C ASP A 70 -0.06 5.71 15.24
N LYS A 71 0.84 4.76 15.51
CA LYS A 71 2.20 4.76 14.97
C LYS A 71 2.18 4.55 13.45
N GLU A 72 1.50 3.51 12.98
CA GLU A 72 1.37 3.23 11.54
C GLU A 72 0.66 4.36 10.80
N ARG A 73 -0.38 4.96 11.40
CA ARG A 73 -1.07 6.12 10.81
C ARG A 73 -0.12 7.31 10.64
N ARG A 74 0.72 7.59 11.65
CA ARG A 74 1.72 8.66 11.58
C ARG A 74 2.77 8.40 10.51
N GLU A 75 3.23 7.16 10.37
CA GLU A 75 4.15 6.77 9.29
C GLU A 75 3.54 7.00 7.90
N LYS A 76 2.21 6.88 7.74
CA LYS A 76 1.51 7.17 6.48
C LYS A 76 1.31 8.64 6.14
N ILE A 77 1.56 9.55 7.07
CA ILE A 77 1.43 11.00 6.81
C ILE A 77 2.42 11.44 5.73
N GLU A 78 3.67 10.95 5.78
CA GLU A 78 4.69 11.30 4.79
C GLU A 78 4.36 10.73 3.40
N ASP A 79 3.84 9.50 3.33
CA ASP A 79 3.32 8.92 2.08
C ASP A 79 2.20 9.78 1.47
N ILE A 80 1.26 10.27 2.30
CA ILE A 80 0.15 11.13 1.84
C ILE A 80 0.68 12.46 1.30
N LYS A 81 1.61 13.11 2.02
CA LYS A 81 2.23 14.35 1.57
C LYS A 81 2.96 14.17 0.25
N LYS A 82 3.67 13.05 0.10
CA LYS A 82 4.36 12.70 -1.15
C LYS A 82 3.37 12.51 -2.29
N ASN A 83 2.30 11.74 -2.08
CA ASN A 83 1.28 11.52 -3.11
C ASN A 83 0.62 12.82 -3.57
N ILE A 84 0.33 13.76 -2.66
CA ILE A 84 -0.24 15.06 -3.02
C ILE A 84 0.74 15.86 -3.88
N ARG A 85 2.02 15.89 -3.47
CA ARG A 85 3.07 16.59 -4.23
C ARG A 85 3.23 15.99 -5.62
N ASP A 86 3.36 14.67 -5.71
CA ASP A 86 3.55 13.95 -6.96
C ASP A 86 2.36 14.18 -7.89
N ALA A 87 1.13 14.15 -7.37
CA ALA A 87 -0.08 14.46 -8.14
C ALA A 87 -0.06 15.88 -8.73
N ILE A 88 0.29 16.89 -7.92
CA ILE A 88 0.36 18.28 -8.39
C ILE A 88 1.46 18.45 -9.45
N LEU A 89 2.61 17.80 -9.27
CA LEU A 89 3.71 17.80 -10.24
C LEU A 89 3.29 17.17 -11.56
N THR A 90 2.61 16.02 -11.50
CA THR A 90 2.12 15.32 -12.69
C THR A 90 1.11 16.19 -13.45
N ILE A 91 0.15 16.80 -12.74
CA ILE A 91 -0.85 17.68 -13.36
C ILE A 91 -0.15 18.87 -14.02
N THR A 92 0.66 19.61 -13.26
CA THR A 92 1.30 20.84 -13.77
C THR A 92 2.32 20.59 -14.88
N GLY A 93 3.02 19.45 -14.86
CA GLY A 93 3.88 19.01 -15.96
C GLY A 93 3.08 18.62 -17.20
N ALA A 94 1.96 17.92 -17.02
CA ALA A 94 1.11 17.51 -18.14
C ALA A 94 0.44 18.69 -18.85
N MET A 95 0.12 19.78 -18.14
CA MET A 95 -0.52 20.97 -18.72
C MET A 95 0.22 21.51 -19.96
N SER A 96 1.57 21.45 -19.96
CA SER A 96 2.39 21.85 -21.11
C SER A 96 2.54 20.79 -22.20
N THR A 97 2.32 19.51 -21.89
CA THR A 97 2.50 18.40 -22.84
C THR A 97 1.21 18.01 -23.56
N LEU A 98 0.05 18.38 -23.00
CA LEU A 98 -1.24 18.15 -23.64
C LEU A 98 -1.33 18.96 -24.94
N THR A 99 -2.06 18.43 -25.92
CA THR A 99 -2.29 19.08 -27.22
C THR A 99 -3.79 19.30 -27.41
N PRO A 100 -4.28 20.55 -27.47
CA PRO A 100 -3.54 21.80 -27.27
C PRO A 100 -3.10 21.99 -25.79
N PRO A 101 -2.00 22.74 -25.54
CA PRO A 101 -1.52 22.99 -24.18
C PRO A 101 -2.54 23.81 -23.39
N ILE A 102 -2.66 23.50 -22.10
CA ILE A 102 -3.62 24.16 -21.21
C ILE A 102 -2.93 25.33 -20.51
N PRO A 103 -3.28 26.59 -20.82
CA PRO A 103 -2.72 27.74 -20.13
C PRO A 103 -3.27 27.85 -18.71
N LEU A 104 -2.53 28.51 -17.83
CA LEU A 104 -3.05 28.89 -16.51
C LEU A 104 -4.12 29.97 -16.69
N GLU A 105 -5.27 29.78 -16.05
CA GLU A 105 -6.35 30.79 -16.03
C GLU A 105 -5.87 32.13 -15.48
N LYS A 106 -5.01 32.08 -14.46
CA LYS A 106 -4.42 33.24 -13.78
C LYS A 106 -2.90 33.25 -13.97
N PRO A 107 -2.34 34.21 -14.73
CA PRO A 107 -0.90 34.31 -14.98
C PRO A 107 -0.07 34.43 -13.69
N GLU A 108 -0.64 34.99 -12.62
CA GLU A 108 0.03 35.15 -11.31
C GLU A 108 0.40 33.81 -10.68
N ASN A 109 -0.31 32.73 -11.05
CA ASN A 109 -0.02 31.39 -10.57
C ASN A 109 1.22 30.78 -11.23
N LYS A 110 1.78 31.39 -12.29
CA LYS A 110 2.95 30.87 -13.00
C LYS A 110 4.15 30.69 -12.07
N ALA A 111 4.41 31.67 -11.20
CA ALA A 111 5.48 31.59 -10.21
C ALA A 111 5.29 30.43 -9.20
N ARG A 112 4.03 30.08 -8.88
CA ARG A 112 3.70 28.97 -7.97
C ARG A 112 3.94 27.62 -8.64
N VAL A 113 3.54 27.48 -9.89
CA VAL A 113 3.78 26.27 -10.69
C VAL A 113 5.28 26.04 -10.87
N ASP A 114 6.02 27.09 -11.22
CA ASP A 114 7.48 27.01 -11.41
C ASP A 114 8.19 26.67 -10.09
N TYR A 115 7.71 27.19 -8.96
CA TYR A 115 8.22 26.82 -7.63
C TYR A 115 8.02 25.33 -7.33
N ILE A 116 6.81 24.80 -7.55
CA ILE A 116 6.50 23.39 -7.29
C ILE A 116 7.37 22.48 -8.18
N GLN A 117 7.51 22.81 -9.47
CA GLN A 117 8.36 22.08 -10.41
C GLN A 117 9.86 22.13 -10.06
N ARG A 118 10.35 23.23 -9.46
CA ARG A 118 11.75 23.31 -8.99
C ARG A 118 12.01 22.48 -7.74
N ILE A 119 11.04 22.39 -6.83
CA ILE A 119 11.18 21.61 -5.59
C ILE A 119 11.37 20.12 -5.90
N SER A 120 10.79 19.59 -6.99
CA SER A 120 10.94 18.17 -7.33
C SER A 120 12.34 17.79 -7.80
N THR A 121 13.11 18.73 -8.36
CA THR A 121 14.49 18.50 -8.83
C THR A 121 15.54 18.59 -7.72
N ALA A 122 15.20 19.14 -6.56
CA ALA A 122 16.10 19.20 -5.42
C ALA A 122 15.99 17.92 -4.60
N SER A 123 16.88 16.95 -4.85
CA SER A 123 17.02 15.66 -4.14
C SER A 123 17.41 15.77 -2.66
N GLY A 124 16.98 16.80 -1.93
CA GLY A 124 17.41 17.09 -0.57
C GLY A 124 16.38 16.72 0.48
N ASP A 125 16.86 15.99 1.51
CA ASP A 125 16.31 15.63 2.82
C ASP A 125 15.69 16.78 3.67
N GLY A 126 15.10 17.78 3.05
CA GLY A 126 14.47 18.89 3.74
C GLY A 126 13.09 18.51 4.23
N LYS A 127 12.78 18.81 5.50
CA LYS A 127 11.41 19.06 5.96
C LYS A 127 10.80 20.16 5.08
N HIS A 128 10.24 19.76 3.95
CA HIS A 128 9.62 20.68 3.01
C HIS A 128 8.24 21.01 3.57
N TYR A 129 8.13 22.18 4.20
CA TYR A 129 6.86 22.74 4.62
C TYR A 129 6.02 22.99 3.36
N CYS A 130 5.10 22.07 3.06
CA CYS A 130 3.92 22.44 2.28
C CYS A 130 3.27 23.59 3.06
N TYR A 131 3.36 24.81 2.54
CA TYR A 131 2.75 25.97 3.18
C TYR A 131 1.29 25.63 3.48
N PRO A 132 0.82 25.84 4.72
CA PRO A 132 -0.57 25.73 5.09
C PRO A 132 -1.29 26.97 4.57
N HIS A 133 -1.26 27.19 3.26
CA HIS A 133 -2.42 27.82 2.65
C HIS A 133 -3.49 26.74 2.69
N PHE A 134 -4.13 26.61 3.87
CA PHE A 134 -5.50 26.19 3.97
C PHE A 134 -6.33 27.22 3.20
N THR A 135 -6.21 27.25 1.87
CA THR A 135 -7.41 27.47 1.10
C THR A 135 -8.30 26.28 1.42
N CYS A 136 -9.58 26.52 1.56
CA CYS A 136 -10.59 25.49 1.68
C CYS A 136 -10.59 24.63 0.41
N ALA A 137 -9.56 23.80 0.21
CA ALA A 137 -9.44 22.83 -0.88
C ALA A 137 -10.15 21.51 -0.51
N VAL A 138 -10.73 21.46 0.70
CA VAL A 138 -11.71 20.45 1.14
C VAL A 138 -13.12 21.05 1.13
N ASP A 139 -13.41 21.96 0.20
CA ASP A 139 -14.81 22.25 -0.11
C ASP A 139 -15.40 20.99 -0.76
N THR A 140 -16.29 20.35 -0.01
CA THR A 140 -16.93 19.10 -0.43
C THR A 140 -17.73 19.33 -1.72
N GLU A 141 -18.19 20.55 -1.97
CA GLU A 141 -18.91 20.91 -3.20
C GLU A 141 -18.00 20.97 -4.42
N ASN A 142 -16.79 21.52 -4.30
CA ASN A 142 -15.82 21.51 -5.41
C ASN A 142 -15.31 20.10 -5.73
N ILE A 143 -15.10 19.25 -4.72
CA ILE A 143 -14.75 17.85 -4.94
C ILE A 143 -15.89 17.13 -5.67
N LYS A 144 -17.14 17.31 -5.23
CA LYS A 144 -18.32 16.75 -5.93
C LYS A 144 -18.40 17.24 -7.37
N ARG A 145 -18.12 18.53 -7.62
CA ARG A 145 -18.12 19.12 -8.97
C ARG A 145 -17.07 18.48 -9.87
N VAL A 146 -15.82 18.35 -9.40
CA VAL A 146 -14.76 17.68 -10.17
C VAL A 146 -15.11 16.21 -10.43
N PHE A 147 -15.64 15.49 -9.45
CA PHE A 147 -16.08 14.10 -9.65
C PHE A 147 -17.24 13.98 -10.64
N ASN A 148 -18.18 14.93 -10.63
CA ASN A 148 -19.28 14.97 -11.58
C ASN A 148 -18.81 15.34 -12.99
N ASP A 149 -17.88 16.28 -13.12
CA ASP A 149 -17.31 16.68 -14.42
C ASP A 149 -16.47 15.54 -15.01
N CYS A 150 -15.67 14.83 -14.20
CA CYS A 150 -14.98 13.62 -14.63
C CYS A 150 -15.96 12.51 -15.06
N ARG A 151 -17.07 12.31 -14.32
CA ARG A 151 -18.12 11.36 -14.69
C ARG A 151 -18.75 11.72 -16.03
N ASP A 152 -19.09 12.99 -16.24
CA ASP A 152 -19.71 13.49 -17.47
C ASP A 152 -18.75 13.36 -18.66
N ILE A 153 -17.47 13.68 -18.50
CA ILE A 153 -16.45 13.47 -19.53
C ILE A 153 -16.36 11.99 -19.90
N ILE A 154 -16.25 11.10 -18.92
CA ILE A 154 -16.16 9.65 -19.15
C ILE A 154 -17.44 9.12 -19.80
N GLN A 155 -18.62 9.58 -19.38
CA GLN A 155 -19.89 9.19 -19.97
C GLN A 155 -20.01 9.69 -21.41
N ARG A 156 -19.66 10.95 -21.69
CA ARG A 156 -19.65 11.50 -23.05
C ARG A 156 -18.64 10.82 -23.96
N MET A 157 -17.49 10.40 -23.43
CA MET A 157 -16.51 9.62 -24.17
C MET A 157 -17.07 8.24 -24.55
N HIS A 158 -17.70 7.54 -23.61
CA HIS A 158 -18.33 6.25 -23.90
C HIS A 158 -19.54 6.39 -24.83
N LEU A 159 -20.40 7.39 -24.64
CA LEU A 159 -21.59 7.58 -25.48
C LEU A 159 -21.22 7.94 -26.94
N ARG A 160 -20.15 8.72 -27.15
CA ARG A 160 -19.59 8.94 -28.50
C ARG A 160 -19.00 7.68 -29.12
N GLN A 161 -18.45 6.78 -28.31
CA GLN A 161 -17.93 5.49 -28.80
C GLN A 161 -19.05 4.56 -29.30
N TYR A 162 -20.30 4.79 -28.87
CA TYR A 162 -21.48 4.03 -29.28
C TYR A 162 -22.44 4.80 -30.22
N GLU A 163 -22.02 5.95 -30.77
CA GLU A 163 -22.83 6.82 -31.67
C GLU A 163 -24.20 7.22 -31.10
N LEU A 164 -24.35 7.27 -29.78
CA LEU A 164 -25.60 7.65 -29.11
C LEU A 164 -25.71 9.17 -28.84
N LEU A 165 -24.73 9.95 -29.33
CA LEU A 165 -24.59 11.41 -29.18
C LEU A 165 -23.81 12.01 -30.35
#